data_AF-A0A914H783-F1
#
_entry.id   AF-A0A914H783-F1
#
_cell.length_a   1.000
_cell.length_b   1.000
_cell.length_c   1.000
_cell.angle_alpha   90.00
_cell.angle_beta   90.00
_cell.angle_gamma   90.00
#
_symmetry.space_group_name_H-M   'P 1'
#
loop_
_entity.id
_entity.type
_entity.pdbx_description
1 polymer ?
#
loop_
_entity_poly.entity_id
_entity_poly.type
_entity_poly.pdbx_seq_one_letter_code
_entity_poly.pdbx_strand_id
1 'polypeptide(L)'
;MSILTESTNGEEITDDQQEFFQKKNLRPLREKIKQIELELKGIKQLKGEQIAKMEEYQNKQQQFIIDAITKKQKVTTDKFSLKHQEHEKLYQNLMEEMNLKQQQHQKENNDKIGWLNKDQEQCVSIDQFSLVQSDQKALLDRLNGLEQKQAANFDQQKADQKALSATIDQFSDCQRRSLTWNTSKRMIRKKKVVKMEKYQKEQQQNIVDLQKTVAALREIGLTLQNRWDSAACHRGLTLFQPERLIVKYTCTGKHNWGYRSVRAVEPISKRDFGIFYYEVKISALGGTKKSTSTTEADSNRMQPPPHLNVGQRVCHFLAI
;
A
#
# COMPACT_ATOMS: atom_id res chain seq x y z
N MET A 1 -89.86 65.23 112.89
CA MET A 1 -91.08 65.88 113.39
C MET A 1 -91.40 65.29 114.75
N SER A 2 -91.03 66.02 115.78
CA SER A 2 -91.51 65.84 117.15
C SER A 2 -92.96 66.29 117.22
N ILE A 3 -93.83 65.49 117.84
CA ILE A 3 -95.05 66.02 118.48
C ILE A 3 -95.11 65.37 119.87
N LEU A 4 -94.75 66.20 120.85
CA LEU A 4 -95.15 66.16 122.25
C LEU A 4 -96.67 66.28 122.34
N THR A 5 -97.27 65.65 123.35
CA THR A 5 -98.31 66.14 124.29
C THR A 5 -99.02 64.91 124.86
N GLU A 6 -99.50 64.83 126.10
CA GLU A 6 -99.50 65.69 127.28
C GLU A 6 -99.95 64.79 128.45
N SER A 7 -99.40 65.05 129.65
CA SER A 7 -99.86 64.47 130.91
C SER A 7 -101.29 64.90 131.24
N THR A 8 -102.09 63.99 131.80
CA THR A 8 -103.18 64.36 132.72
C THR A 8 -103.22 63.38 133.89
N ASN A 9 -103.22 63.97 135.09
CA ASN A 9 -103.19 63.32 136.39
C ASN A 9 -104.56 62.79 136.80
N GLY A 10 -104.54 61.73 137.60
CA GLY A 10 -105.39 61.60 138.79
C GLY A 10 -106.81 61.07 138.59
N GLU A 11 -106.99 59.79 138.91
CA GLU A 11 -108.02 59.37 139.88
C GLU A 11 -107.73 57.93 140.29
N GLU A 12 -107.29 57.79 141.53
CA GLU A 12 -107.01 56.54 142.24
C GLU A 12 -108.35 55.84 142.53
N ILE A 13 -108.81 55.06 141.55
CA ILE A 13 -109.90 54.11 141.70
C ILE A 13 -109.31 52.82 142.25
N THR A 14 -109.80 52.42 143.40
CA THR A 14 -109.37 51.27 144.20
C THR A 14 -109.36 49.96 143.39
N ASP A 15 -108.20 49.28 143.41
CA ASP A 15 -107.83 48.11 142.59
C ASP A 15 -108.83 46.93 142.67
N ASP A 16 -109.59 46.80 143.76
CA ASP A 16 -110.40 45.60 144.00
C ASP A 16 -111.72 45.54 143.22
N GLN A 17 -112.29 46.67 142.77
CA GLN A 17 -113.55 46.67 142.00
C GLN A 17 -113.34 46.60 140.48
N GLN A 18 -112.18 47.02 139.99
CA GLN A 18 -111.82 46.92 138.56
C GLN A 18 -111.45 45.48 138.17
N GLU A 19 -110.86 44.70 139.08
CA GLU A 19 -110.48 43.30 138.84
C GLU A 19 -111.72 42.40 138.62
N PHE A 20 -112.85 42.69 139.27
CA PHE A 20 -114.06 41.86 139.18
C PHE A 20 -114.80 42.00 137.84
N PHE A 21 -114.91 43.23 137.32
CA PHE A 21 -115.52 43.47 136.00
C PHE A 21 -114.63 42.98 134.84
N GLN A 22 -113.30 43.07 135.00
CA GLN A 22 -112.33 42.48 134.06
C GLN A 22 -112.47 40.95 134.01
N LYS A 23 -112.56 40.26 135.17
CA LYS A 23 -112.61 38.78 135.23
C LYS A 23 -113.88 38.15 134.64
N LYS A 24 -115.04 38.83 134.70
CA LYS A 24 -116.32 38.26 134.23
C LYS A 24 -116.48 38.37 132.70
N ASN A 25 -115.97 39.43 132.09
CA ASN A 25 -116.01 39.62 130.64
C ASN A 25 -114.81 38.99 129.91
N LEU A 26 -113.66 38.77 130.57
CA LEU A 26 -112.49 38.13 129.94
C LEU A 26 -112.58 36.60 129.81
N ARG A 27 -113.37 35.91 130.65
CA ARG A 27 -113.44 34.43 130.62
C ARG A 27 -113.88 33.86 129.26
N PRO A 28 -114.98 34.34 128.64
CA PRO A 28 -115.40 33.86 127.33
C PRO A 28 -114.38 34.16 126.23
N LEU A 29 -113.68 35.30 126.33
CA LEU A 29 -112.61 35.68 125.41
C LEU A 29 -111.41 34.75 125.52
N ARG A 30 -111.02 34.35 126.74
CA ARG A 30 -109.88 33.45 126.96
C ARG A 30 -110.13 32.04 126.43
N GLU A 31 -111.37 31.56 126.50
CA GLU A 31 -111.75 30.28 125.88
C GLU A 31 -111.77 30.36 124.35
N LYS A 32 -112.28 31.46 123.78
CA LYS A 32 -112.21 31.70 122.32
C LYS A 32 -110.76 31.79 121.83
N ILE A 33 -109.85 32.41 122.58
CA ILE A 33 -108.42 32.46 122.23
C ILE A 33 -107.81 31.06 122.23
N LYS A 34 -108.10 30.22 123.23
CA LYS A 34 -107.63 28.82 123.27
C LYS A 34 -108.16 28.00 122.08
N GLN A 35 -109.42 28.21 121.70
CA GLN A 35 -110.02 27.55 120.53
C GLN A 35 -109.30 27.97 119.23
N ILE A 36 -109.05 29.27 119.06
CA ILE A 36 -108.30 29.80 117.91
C ILE A 36 -106.86 29.27 117.88
N GLU A 37 -106.18 29.20 119.03
CA GLU A 37 -104.83 28.61 119.12
C GLU A 37 -104.81 27.14 118.69
N LEU A 38 -105.84 26.38 119.09
CA LEU A 38 -105.98 24.97 118.72
C LEU A 38 -106.25 24.82 117.21
N GLU A 39 -107.13 25.64 116.65
CA GLU A 39 -107.41 25.66 115.20
C GLU A 39 -106.19 26.09 114.38
N LEU A 40 -105.44 27.10 114.84
CA LEU A 40 -104.17 27.50 114.23
C LEU A 40 -103.14 26.37 114.27
N LYS A 41 -103.10 25.59 115.35
CA LYS A 41 -102.22 24.41 115.45
C LYS A 41 -102.61 23.33 114.45
N GLY A 42 -103.92 23.06 114.30
CA GLY A 42 -104.45 22.13 113.29
C GLY A 42 -104.15 22.58 111.85
N ILE A 43 -104.34 23.87 111.54
CA ILE A 43 -104.03 24.44 110.22
C ILE A 43 -102.53 24.33 109.91
N LYS A 44 -101.66 24.58 110.89
CA LYS A 44 -100.21 24.40 110.72
C LYS A 44 -99.85 22.96 110.39
N GLN A 45 -100.46 21.99 111.07
CA GLN A 45 -100.25 20.57 110.80
C GLN A 45 -100.75 20.18 109.40
N LEU A 46 -101.97 20.59 109.04
CA LEU A 46 -102.56 20.32 107.73
C LEU A 46 -101.73 20.93 106.59
N LYS A 47 -101.23 22.15 106.78
CA LYS A 47 -100.33 22.80 105.81
C LYS A 47 -99.01 22.04 105.66
N GLY A 48 -98.45 21.55 106.76
CA GLY A 48 -97.28 20.67 106.73
C GLY A 48 -97.53 19.38 105.95
N GLU A 49 -98.67 18.73 106.18
CA GLU A 49 -99.06 17.50 105.46
C GLU A 49 -99.29 17.73 103.96
N GLN A 50 -99.91 18.85 103.58
CA GLN A 50 -100.07 19.22 102.17
C GLN A 50 -98.73 19.49 101.49
N ILE A 51 -97.81 20.19 102.16
CA ILE A 51 -96.45 20.44 101.65
C ILE A 51 -95.71 19.10 101.44
N ALA A 52 -95.75 18.21 102.44
CA ALA A 52 -95.10 16.90 102.34
C ALA A 52 -95.66 16.05 101.18
N LYS A 53 -96.99 16.04 100.97
CA LYS A 53 -97.60 15.32 99.83
C LYS A 53 -97.19 15.91 98.48
N MET A 54 -97.13 17.25 98.37
CA MET A 54 -96.66 17.90 97.15
C MET A 54 -95.19 17.60 96.87
N GLU A 55 -94.35 17.59 97.91
CA GLU A 55 -92.93 17.26 97.83
C GLU A 55 -92.73 15.78 97.43
N GLU A 56 -93.50 14.86 98.02
CA GLU A 56 -93.48 13.44 97.64
C GLU A 56 -93.86 13.24 96.17
N TYR A 57 -94.89 13.96 95.69
CA TYR A 57 -95.29 13.91 94.29
C TYR A 57 -94.21 14.46 93.35
N GLN A 58 -93.59 15.59 93.69
CA GLN A 58 -92.47 16.16 92.94
C GLN A 58 -91.28 15.19 92.89
N ASN A 59 -90.94 14.56 94.00
CA ASN A 59 -89.85 13.58 94.07
C ASN A 59 -90.15 12.34 93.20
N LYS A 60 -91.39 11.84 93.19
CA LYS A 60 -91.80 10.73 92.30
C LYS A 60 -91.69 11.10 90.83
N GLN A 61 -92.11 12.32 90.45
CA GLN A 61 -91.95 12.79 89.08
C GLN A 61 -90.49 12.94 88.67
N GLN A 62 -89.66 13.52 89.54
CA GLN A 62 -88.22 13.66 89.30
C GLN A 62 -87.54 12.29 89.15
N GLN A 63 -87.87 11.32 90.01
CA GLN A 63 -87.31 9.97 89.92
C GLN A 63 -87.68 9.29 88.59
N PHE A 64 -88.94 9.40 88.15
CA PHE A 64 -89.36 8.84 86.87
C PHE A 64 -88.60 9.45 85.68
N ILE A 65 -88.37 10.77 85.71
CA ILE A 65 -87.59 11.48 84.69
C ILE A 65 -86.13 11.01 84.71
N ILE A 66 -85.52 10.88 85.91
CA ILE A 66 -84.16 10.38 86.08
C ILE A 66 -84.04 8.97 85.50
N ASP A 67 -84.92 8.04 85.87
CA ASP A 67 -84.87 6.65 85.41
C ASP A 67 -85.04 6.56 83.88
N ALA A 68 -85.95 7.36 83.31
CA ALA A 68 -86.16 7.41 81.86
C ALA A 68 -84.93 7.96 81.11
N ILE A 69 -84.26 8.99 81.65
CA ILE A 69 -83.03 9.56 81.09
C ILE A 69 -81.89 8.55 81.22
N THR A 70 -81.70 7.94 82.38
CA THR A 70 -80.66 6.92 82.62
C THR A 70 -80.82 5.74 81.68
N LYS A 71 -82.05 5.25 81.47
CA LYS A 71 -82.31 4.15 80.52
C LYS A 71 -81.95 4.55 79.08
N LYS A 72 -82.31 5.76 78.64
CA LYS A 72 -81.95 6.27 77.31
C LYS A 72 -80.44 6.41 77.17
N GLN A 73 -79.77 6.96 78.19
CA GLN A 73 -78.31 7.10 78.23
C GLN A 73 -77.60 5.76 78.10
N LYS A 74 -78.05 4.74 78.85
CA LYS A 74 -77.49 3.38 78.78
C LYS A 74 -77.57 2.81 77.36
N VAL A 75 -78.74 2.87 76.74
CA VAL A 75 -78.94 2.39 75.36
C VAL A 75 -78.05 3.16 74.36
N THR A 76 -77.90 4.48 74.53
CA THR A 76 -77.01 5.26 73.66
C THR A 76 -75.54 4.93 73.87
N THR A 77 -75.11 4.69 75.11
CA THR A 77 -73.74 4.30 75.44
C THR A 77 -73.40 2.93 74.87
N ASP A 78 -74.31 1.95 75.02
CA ASP A 78 -74.12 0.60 74.47
C ASP A 78 -74.04 0.64 72.94
N LYS A 79 -74.90 1.45 72.28
CA LYS A 79 -74.87 1.65 70.82
C LYS A 79 -73.56 2.31 70.35
N PHE A 80 -73.05 3.28 71.10
CA PHE A 80 -71.77 3.94 70.76
C PHE A 80 -70.58 2.99 70.97
N SER A 81 -70.59 2.21 72.05
CA SER A 81 -69.57 1.20 72.33
C SER A 81 -69.52 0.12 71.24
N LEU A 82 -70.67 -0.37 70.77
CA LEU A 82 -70.74 -1.34 69.68
C LEU A 82 -70.15 -0.77 68.38
N LYS A 83 -70.52 0.45 68.00
CA LYS A 83 -69.96 1.13 66.82
C LYS A 83 -68.45 1.36 66.94
N HIS A 84 -67.96 1.67 68.14
CA HIS A 84 -66.54 1.84 68.38
C HIS A 84 -65.77 0.52 68.18
N GLN A 85 -66.33 -0.59 68.68
CA GLN A 85 -65.74 -1.92 68.49
C GLN A 85 -65.74 -2.36 67.02
N GLU A 86 -66.80 -2.07 66.27
CA GLU A 86 -66.85 -2.32 64.81
C GLU A 86 -65.79 -1.51 64.08
N HIS A 87 -65.63 -0.23 64.43
CA HIS A 87 -64.61 0.64 63.85
C HIS A 87 -63.18 0.14 64.17
N GLU A 88 -62.93 -0.34 65.39
CA GLU A 88 -61.64 -0.92 65.78
C GLU A 88 -61.31 -2.19 64.98
N LYS A 89 -62.29 -3.10 64.79
CA LYS A 89 -62.13 -4.29 63.94
C LYS A 89 -61.86 -3.93 62.48
N LEU A 90 -62.56 -2.93 61.94
CA LEU A 90 -62.31 -2.45 60.57
C LEU A 90 -60.90 -1.88 60.42
N TYR A 91 -60.41 -1.14 61.41
CA TYR A 91 -59.06 -0.60 61.40
C TYR A 91 -57.99 -1.70 61.46
N GLN A 92 -58.19 -2.73 62.30
CA GLN A 92 -57.31 -3.90 62.37
C GLN A 92 -57.26 -4.64 61.03
N ASN A 93 -58.42 -4.95 60.43
CA ASN A 93 -58.49 -5.61 59.13
C ASN A 93 -57.78 -4.81 58.02
N LEU A 94 -57.92 -3.49 58.02
CA LEU A 94 -57.25 -2.62 57.05
C LEU A 94 -55.73 -2.65 57.20
N MET A 95 -55.21 -2.64 58.43
CA MET A 95 -53.77 -2.77 58.67
C MET A 95 -53.22 -4.13 58.22
N GLU A 96 -53.96 -5.21 58.48
CA GLU A 96 -53.59 -6.55 58.02
C GLU A 96 -53.57 -6.65 56.48
N GLU A 97 -54.57 -6.08 55.80
CA GLU A 97 -54.64 -6.06 54.33
C GLU A 97 -53.45 -5.29 53.72
N MET A 98 -53.12 -4.12 54.27
CA MET A 98 -51.96 -3.35 53.81
C MET A 98 -50.65 -4.10 53.99
N ASN A 99 -50.46 -4.76 55.14
CA ASN A 99 -49.27 -5.57 55.40
C ASN A 99 -49.14 -6.75 54.43
N LEU A 100 -50.26 -7.44 54.14
CA LEU A 100 -50.27 -8.55 53.20
C LEU A 100 -49.89 -8.11 51.77
N LYS A 101 -50.44 -6.99 51.31
CA LYS A 101 -50.08 -6.40 50.00
C LYS A 101 -48.61 -6.03 49.92
N GLN A 102 -48.06 -5.45 50.99
CA GLN A 102 -46.63 -5.10 51.04
C GLN A 102 -45.73 -6.33 50.95
N GLN A 103 -46.07 -7.41 51.68
CA GLN A 103 -45.32 -8.67 51.61
C GLN A 103 -45.39 -9.31 50.22
N GLN A 104 -46.56 -9.28 49.57
CA GLN A 104 -46.72 -9.80 48.22
C GLN A 104 -45.83 -9.05 47.21
N HIS A 105 -45.82 -7.71 47.26
CA HIS A 105 -44.95 -6.91 46.40
C HIS A 105 -43.47 -7.20 46.62
N GLN A 106 -43.03 -7.37 47.87
CA GLN A 106 -41.66 -7.74 48.18
C GLN A 106 -41.30 -9.12 47.60
N LYS A 107 -42.18 -10.11 47.73
CA LYS A 107 -41.99 -11.44 47.16
C LYS A 107 -41.87 -11.41 45.64
N GLU A 108 -42.79 -10.74 44.96
CA GLU A 108 -42.78 -10.61 43.49
C GLU A 108 -41.50 -9.91 42.99
N ASN A 109 -41.02 -8.90 43.72
CA ASN A 109 -39.78 -8.22 43.38
C ASN A 109 -38.56 -9.12 43.57
N ASN A 110 -38.51 -9.90 44.66
CA ASN A 110 -37.41 -10.84 44.91
C ASN A 110 -37.38 -11.95 43.86
N ASP A 111 -38.54 -12.46 43.46
CA ASP A 111 -38.63 -13.46 42.38
C ASP A 111 -38.12 -12.87 41.06
N LYS A 112 -38.53 -11.66 40.68
CA LYS A 112 -38.04 -10.96 39.47
C LYS A 112 -36.52 -10.74 39.48
N ILE A 113 -35.95 -10.34 40.62
CA ILE A 113 -34.49 -10.19 40.78
C ILE A 113 -33.79 -11.54 40.57
N GLY A 114 -34.35 -12.63 41.12
CA GLY A 114 -33.82 -13.97 40.92
C GLY A 114 -33.80 -14.40 39.45
N TRP A 115 -34.85 -14.11 38.70
CA TRP A 115 -34.90 -14.36 37.26
C TRP A 115 -33.84 -13.57 36.48
N LEU A 116 -33.70 -12.27 36.77
CA LEU A 116 -32.72 -11.41 36.09
C LEU A 116 -31.27 -11.84 36.34
N ASN A 117 -30.94 -12.23 37.57
CA ASN A 117 -29.59 -12.70 37.90
C ASN A 117 -29.24 -14.00 37.14
N LYS A 118 -30.22 -14.89 36.96
CA LYS A 118 -30.02 -16.15 36.25
C LYS A 118 -29.82 -15.95 34.75
N ASP A 119 -30.58 -15.04 34.14
CA ASP A 119 -30.39 -14.65 32.73
C ASP A 119 -29.05 -13.94 32.51
N GLN A 120 -28.59 -13.15 33.50
CA GLN A 120 -27.31 -12.44 33.42
C GLN A 120 -26.11 -13.40 33.54
N GLU A 121 -26.17 -14.41 34.42
CA GLU A 121 -25.16 -15.48 34.47
C GLU A 121 -25.08 -16.24 33.13
N GLN A 122 -26.23 -16.50 32.49
CA GLN A 122 -26.28 -17.25 31.23
C GLN A 122 -25.85 -16.41 30.01
N CYS A 123 -26.09 -15.09 30.01
CA CYS A 123 -25.66 -14.18 28.94
C CYS A 123 -24.17 -13.77 29.02
N VAL A 124 -23.57 -13.80 30.21
CA VAL A 124 -22.14 -13.43 30.40
C VAL A 124 -21.22 -14.64 30.22
N SER A 125 -21.73 -15.87 30.32
CA SER A 125 -20.93 -17.05 30.08
C SER A 125 -20.79 -17.36 28.58
N ILE A 126 -19.62 -17.00 28.04
CA ILE A 126 -18.76 -17.86 27.21
C ILE A 126 -18.57 -17.49 25.72
N ASP A 127 -19.58 -17.14 24.92
CA ASP A 127 -19.33 -17.18 23.46
C ASP A 127 -18.80 -15.88 22.82
N GLN A 128 -19.29 -14.69 23.19
CA GLN A 128 -18.88 -13.48 22.45
C GLN A 128 -17.48 -12.97 22.83
N PHE A 129 -17.09 -13.02 24.10
CA PHE A 129 -15.80 -12.49 24.53
C PHE A 129 -14.63 -13.41 24.13
N SER A 130 -14.82 -14.74 24.23
CA SER A 130 -13.84 -15.71 23.77
C SER A 130 -13.65 -15.69 22.25
N LEU A 131 -14.72 -15.48 21.49
CA LEU A 131 -14.65 -15.31 20.03
C LEU A 131 -13.86 -14.05 19.64
N VAL A 132 -14.14 -12.92 20.29
CA VAL A 132 -13.41 -11.67 20.02
C VAL A 132 -11.92 -11.80 20.38
N GLN A 133 -11.58 -12.49 21.47
CA GLN A 133 -10.19 -12.75 21.81
C GLN A 133 -9.47 -13.69 20.81
N SER A 134 -10.16 -14.73 20.31
CA SER A 134 -9.56 -15.60 19.29
C SER A 134 -9.31 -14.87 17.98
N ASP A 135 -10.24 -14.00 17.57
CA ASP A 135 -10.10 -13.20 16.36
C ASP A 135 -8.98 -12.17 16.49
N GLN A 136 -8.86 -11.51 17.64
CA GLN A 136 -7.74 -10.59 17.92
C GLN A 136 -6.39 -11.30 17.84
N LYS A 137 -6.28 -12.52 18.40
CA LYS A 137 -5.06 -13.32 18.33
C LYS A 137 -4.74 -13.74 16.90
N ALA A 138 -5.73 -14.20 16.14
CA ALA A 138 -5.55 -14.59 14.74
C ALA A 138 -5.12 -13.40 13.86
N LEU A 139 -5.64 -12.20 14.12
CA LEU A 139 -5.22 -10.97 13.43
C LEU A 139 -3.76 -10.61 13.77
N LEU A 140 -3.34 -10.75 15.02
CA LEU A 140 -1.96 -10.51 15.42
C LEU A 140 -0.98 -11.48 14.72
N ASP A 141 -1.33 -12.77 14.66
CA ASP A 141 -0.52 -13.78 13.98
C ASP A 141 -0.41 -13.50 12.46
N ARG A 142 -1.51 -13.02 11.83
CA ARG A 142 -1.49 -12.57 10.42
C ARG A 142 -0.64 -11.32 10.21
N LEU A 143 -0.64 -10.37 11.14
CA LEU A 143 0.16 -9.15 11.07
C LEU A 143 1.65 -9.48 11.13
N ASN A 144 2.06 -10.32 12.07
CA ASN A 144 3.45 -10.79 12.18
C ASN A 144 3.91 -11.52 10.92
N GLY A 145 3.03 -12.36 10.34
CA GLY A 145 3.32 -13.05 9.08
C GLY A 145 3.46 -12.09 7.88
N LEU A 146 2.72 -10.98 7.86
CA LEU A 146 2.85 -9.95 6.83
C LEU A 146 4.14 -9.14 6.99
N GLU A 147 4.51 -8.78 8.21
CA GLU A 147 5.75 -8.06 8.51
C GLU A 147 6.98 -8.87 8.08
N GLN A 148 7.01 -10.16 8.39
CA GLN A 148 8.07 -11.07 7.95
C GLN A 148 8.16 -11.17 6.42
N LYS A 149 7.01 -11.26 5.73
CA LYS A 149 6.97 -11.27 4.25
C LYS A 149 7.48 -9.96 3.66
N GLN A 150 7.18 -8.83 4.30
CA GLN A 150 7.66 -7.53 3.86
C GLN A 150 9.18 -7.40 4.02
N ALA A 151 9.75 -7.89 5.13
CA ALA A 151 11.19 -7.95 5.33
C ALA A 151 11.89 -8.82 4.27
N ALA A 152 11.36 -10.03 4.01
CA ALA A 152 11.90 -10.91 2.98
C ALA A 152 11.84 -10.29 1.57
N ASN A 153 10.75 -9.61 1.24
CA ASN A 153 10.63 -8.89 -0.03
C ASN A 153 11.64 -7.75 -0.16
N PHE A 154 11.89 -7.01 0.92
CA PHE A 154 12.89 -5.94 0.93
C PHE A 154 14.31 -6.48 0.71
N ASP A 155 14.66 -7.57 1.39
CA ASP A 155 15.96 -8.23 1.23
C ASP A 155 16.14 -8.80 -0.19
N GLN A 156 15.09 -9.39 -0.77
CA GLN A 156 15.10 -9.87 -2.15
C GLN A 156 15.31 -8.71 -3.14
N GLN A 157 14.56 -7.61 -3.00
CA GLN A 157 14.73 -6.43 -3.87
C GLN A 157 16.14 -5.86 -3.81
N LYS A 158 16.73 -5.83 -2.61
CA LYS A 158 18.11 -5.37 -2.42
C LYS A 158 19.13 -6.30 -3.11
N ALA A 159 18.91 -7.61 -3.05
CA ALA A 159 19.74 -8.58 -3.76
C ALA A 159 19.62 -8.42 -5.28
N ASP A 160 18.40 -8.27 -5.79
CA ASP A 160 18.12 -8.08 -7.22
C ASP A 160 18.73 -6.77 -7.74
N GLN A 161 18.63 -5.68 -6.97
CA GLN A 161 19.24 -4.40 -7.30
C GLN A 161 20.77 -4.52 -7.36
N LYS A 162 21.38 -5.24 -6.41
CA LYS A 162 22.83 -5.49 -6.41
C LYS A 162 23.27 -6.32 -7.61
N ALA A 163 22.51 -7.36 -7.99
CA ALA A 163 22.78 -8.17 -9.16
C ALA A 163 22.66 -7.37 -10.47
N LEU A 164 21.65 -6.51 -10.57
CA LEU A 164 21.46 -5.63 -11.72
C LEU A 164 22.62 -4.63 -11.85
N SER A 165 23.06 -4.03 -10.74
CA SER A 165 24.23 -3.13 -10.73
C SER A 165 25.49 -3.83 -11.21
N ALA A 166 25.77 -5.04 -10.72
CA ALA A 166 26.92 -5.83 -11.15
C ALA A 166 26.87 -6.17 -12.65
N THR A 167 25.67 -6.41 -13.19
CA THR A 167 25.47 -6.67 -14.63
C THR A 167 25.75 -5.43 -15.48
N ILE A 168 25.33 -4.24 -15.01
CA ILE A 168 25.60 -2.96 -15.68
C ILE A 168 27.10 -2.65 -15.69
N ASP A 169 27.79 -2.89 -14.57
CA ASP A 169 29.24 -2.69 -14.48
C ASP A 169 29.99 -3.62 -15.45
N GLN A 170 29.61 -4.90 -15.50
CA GLN A 170 30.18 -5.87 -16.42
C GLN A 170 29.96 -5.48 -17.89
N PHE A 171 28.76 -5.00 -18.22
CA PHE A 171 28.44 -4.54 -19.57
C PHE A 171 29.29 -3.31 -19.96
N SER A 172 29.41 -2.35 -19.05
CA SER A 172 30.20 -1.13 -19.24
C SER A 172 31.68 -1.45 -19.45
N ASP A 173 32.23 -2.39 -18.68
CA ASP A 173 33.60 -2.86 -18.84
C ASP A 173 33.81 -3.61 -20.15
N CYS A 174 32.85 -4.45 -20.57
CA CYS A 174 32.90 -5.13 -21.86
C CYS A 174 32.91 -4.14 -23.02
N GLN A 175 32.04 -3.12 -22.95
CA GLN A 175 31.98 -2.06 -23.96
C GLN A 175 33.28 -1.25 -24.02
N ARG A 176 33.87 -0.92 -22.85
CA ARG A 176 35.16 -0.23 -22.77
C ARG A 176 36.27 -1.06 -23.42
N ARG A 177 36.35 -2.37 -23.16
CA ARG A 177 37.33 -3.27 -23.80
C ARG A 177 37.14 -3.37 -25.31
N SER A 178 35.91 -3.37 -25.81
CA SER A 178 35.63 -3.37 -27.24
C SER A 178 36.15 -2.10 -27.92
N LEU A 179 35.93 -0.93 -27.31
CA LEU A 179 36.41 0.35 -27.82
C LEU A 179 37.95 0.44 -27.83
N THR A 180 38.62 -0.04 -26.78
CA THR A 180 40.09 -0.04 -26.73
C THR A 180 40.68 -1.00 -27.77
N TRP A 181 40.08 -2.18 -27.96
CA TRP A 181 40.47 -3.13 -29.00
C TRP A 181 40.38 -2.53 -30.40
N ASN A 182 39.24 -1.89 -30.72
CA ASN A 182 39.03 -1.26 -32.02
C ASN A 182 40.02 -0.11 -32.27
N THR A 183 40.33 0.67 -31.24
CA THR A 183 41.33 1.74 -31.30
C THR A 183 42.72 1.19 -31.60
N SER A 184 43.15 0.15 -30.88
CA SER A 184 44.43 -0.54 -31.11
C SER A 184 44.52 -1.13 -32.52
N LYS A 185 43.45 -1.78 -32.98
CA LYS A 185 43.35 -2.32 -34.35
C LYS A 185 43.50 -1.21 -35.41
N ARG A 186 42.91 -0.03 -35.17
CA ARG A 186 43.06 1.13 -36.06
C ARG A 186 44.49 1.68 -36.06
N MET A 187 45.15 1.75 -34.90
CA MET A 187 46.55 2.16 -34.81
C MET A 187 47.47 1.20 -35.58
N ILE A 188 47.27 -0.11 -35.43
CA ILE A 188 48.05 -1.13 -36.16
C ILE A 188 47.85 -0.99 -37.67
N ARG A 189 46.59 -0.80 -38.12
CA ARG A 189 46.29 -0.56 -39.55
C ARG A 189 46.99 0.69 -40.07
N LYS A 190 46.94 1.82 -39.34
CA LYS A 190 47.65 3.05 -39.71
C LYS A 190 49.16 2.84 -39.81
N LYS A 191 49.78 2.16 -38.82
CA LYS A 191 51.21 1.82 -38.86
C LYS A 191 51.57 0.97 -40.08
N LYS A 192 50.73 -0.01 -40.44
CA LYS A 192 50.92 -0.85 -41.62
C LYS A 192 50.84 -0.03 -42.92
N VAL A 193 49.87 0.86 -43.05
CA VAL A 193 49.74 1.76 -44.21
C VAL A 193 50.97 2.63 -44.38
N VAL A 194 51.44 3.29 -43.31
CA VAL A 194 52.66 4.12 -43.34
C VAL A 194 53.90 3.31 -43.76
N LYS A 195 54.05 2.07 -43.27
CA LYS A 195 55.16 1.19 -43.67
C LYS A 195 55.07 0.77 -45.15
N MET A 196 53.87 0.49 -45.65
CA MET A 196 53.65 0.13 -47.06
C MET A 196 53.88 1.33 -47.99
N GLU A 197 53.44 2.54 -47.61
CA GLU A 197 53.72 3.76 -48.37
C GLU A 197 55.22 4.06 -48.46
N LYS A 198 55.96 3.85 -47.37
CA LYS A 198 57.42 3.99 -47.38
C LYS A 198 58.07 3.04 -48.40
N TYR A 199 57.69 1.76 -48.37
CA TYR A 199 58.20 0.76 -49.32
C TYR A 199 57.83 1.09 -50.77
N GLN A 200 56.60 1.57 -51.01
CA GLN A 200 56.17 1.97 -52.35
C GLN A 200 57.00 3.15 -52.89
N LYS A 201 57.31 4.14 -52.05
CA LYS A 201 58.19 5.27 -52.43
C LYS A 201 59.63 4.81 -52.72
N GLU A 202 60.18 3.89 -51.94
CA GLU A 202 61.50 3.30 -52.20
C GLU A 202 61.54 2.57 -53.55
N GLN A 203 60.50 1.79 -53.89
CA GLN A 203 60.39 1.12 -55.20
C GLN A 203 60.25 2.12 -56.36
N GLN A 204 59.45 3.18 -56.19
CA GLN A 204 59.34 4.24 -57.20
C GLN A 204 60.68 4.95 -57.44
N GLN A 205 61.43 5.23 -56.39
CA GLN A 205 62.77 5.83 -56.50
C GLN A 205 63.74 4.92 -57.27
N ASN A 206 63.78 3.62 -56.94
CA ASN A 206 64.62 2.65 -57.64
C ASN A 206 64.28 2.55 -59.14
N ILE A 207 62.99 2.60 -59.50
CA ILE A 207 62.56 2.60 -60.91
C ILE A 207 63.04 3.87 -61.63
N VAL A 208 62.91 5.04 -61.00
CA VAL A 208 63.37 6.32 -61.57
C VAL A 208 64.89 6.29 -61.79
N ASP A 209 65.65 5.76 -60.84
CA ASP A 209 67.11 5.67 -60.96
C ASP A 209 67.53 4.66 -62.04
N LEU A 210 66.86 3.51 -62.14
CA LEU A 210 67.07 2.56 -63.23
C LEU A 210 66.76 3.17 -64.61
N GLN A 211 65.66 3.93 -64.73
CA GLN A 211 65.32 4.63 -65.97
C GLN A 211 66.40 5.66 -66.35
N LYS A 212 66.93 6.42 -65.38
CA LYS A 212 68.06 7.34 -65.62
C LYS A 212 69.31 6.60 -66.09
N THR A 213 69.65 5.46 -65.49
CA THR A 213 70.80 4.64 -65.93
C THR A 213 70.61 4.12 -67.35
N VAL A 214 69.42 3.61 -67.69
CA VAL A 214 69.11 3.15 -69.05
C VAL A 214 69.19 4.30 -70.07
N ALA A 215 68.75 5.51 -69.71
CA ALA A 215 68.87 6.68 -70.57
C ALA A 215 70.34 7.09 -70.78
N ALA A 216 71.16 7.11 -69.72
CA ALA A 216 72.60 7.39 -69.82
C ALA A 216 73.33 6.36 -70.69
N LEU A 217 72.98 5.07 -70.57
CA LEU A 217 73.53 4.01 -71.43
C LEU A 217 73.14 4.20 -72.91
N ARG A 218 71.95 4.72 -73.20
CA ARG A 218 71.52 5.07 -74.57
C ARG A 218 72.33 6.24 -75.16
N GLU A 219 72.61 7.27 -74.36
CA GLU A 219 73.40 8.45 -74.77
C GLU A 219 74.86 8.10 -75.11
N ILE A 220 75.46 7.13 -74.40
CA ILE A 220 76.84 6.66 -74.65
C ILE A 220 76.96 5.87 -75.97
N GLY A 221 75.87 5.71 -76.74
CA GLY A 221 75.88 5.06 -78.04
C GLY A 221 75.82 3.53 -77.99
N LEU A 222 75.60 2.94 -76.80
CA LEU A 222 75.27 1.53 -76.64
C LEU A 222 73.80 1.27 -77.04
N THR A 223 73.43 1.68 -78.25
CA THR A 223 72.17 1.27 -78.87
C THR A 223 72.33 -0.15 -79.39
N LEU A 224 72.01 -1.09 -78.51
CA LEU A 224 72.08 -2.54 -78.69
C LEU A 224 70.98 -3.06 -79.65
N GLN A 225 70.83 -2.42 -80.81
CA GLN A 225 70.04 -2.95 -81.92
C GLN A 225 70.98 -3.19 -83.09
N ASN A 226 71.82 -4.20 -82.95
CA ASN A 226 72.49 -4.79 -84.09
C ASN A 226 71.43 -5.29 -85.07
N ARG A 227 71.40 -4.69 -86.27
CA ARG A 227 70.38 -4.93 -87.30
C ARG A 227 70.85 -6.03 -88.24
N TRP A 228 69.95 -6.65 -89.02
CA TRP A 228 70.36 -7.54 -90.09
C TRP A 228 70.95 -6.73 -91.26
N ASP A 229 72.12 -7.13 -91.72
CA ASP A 229 72.82 -6.53 -92.86
C ASP A 229 72.18 -6.99 -94.17
N SER A 230 71.71 -6.02 -94.95
CA SER A 230 71.14 -6.26 -96.27
C SER A 230 72.18 -6.72 -97.29
N ALA A 231 73.45 -6.32 -97.15
CA ALA A 231 74.52 -6.72 -98.05
C ALA A 231 74.94 -8.17 -97.83
N ALA A 232 75.00 -8.62 -96.58
CA ALA A 232 75.27 -9.99 -96.19
C ALA A 232 74.01 -10.88 -96.07
N CYS A 233 73.04 -10.69 -96.97
CA CYS A 233 71.78 -11.43 -96.99
C CYS A 233 71.65 -12.27 -98.28
N HIS A 234 71.47 -13.59 -98.16
CA HIS A 234 71.34 -14.46 -99.32
C HIS A 234 70.04 -14.19 -100.12
N ARG A 235 70.12 -14.32 -101.45
CA ARG A 235 68.98 -14.20 -102.36
C ARG A 235 67.83 -15.13 -101.95
N GLY A 236 66.61 -14.58 -101.88
CA GLY A 236 65.42 -15.31 -101.42
C GLY A 236 65.02 -15.05 -99.97
N LEU A 237 65.78 -14.22 -99.26
CA LEU A 237 65.40 -13.59 -97.99
C LEU A 237 65.07 -12.12 -98.23
N THR A 238 64.05 -11.62 -97.54
CA THR A 238 63.63 -10.23 -97.58
C THR A 238 63.66 -9.66 -96.17
N LEU A 239 64.36 -8.54 -96.00
CA LEU A 239 64.47 -7.81 -94.72
C LEU A 239 63.42 -6.69 -94.69
N PHE A 240 62.69 -6.55 -93.59
CA PHE A 240 61.73 -5.46 -93.43
C PHE A 240 62.44 -4.18 -92.97
N GLN A 241 62.38 -3.14 -93.81
CA GLN A 241 62.87 -1.80 -93.48
C GLN A 241 61.84 -1.04 -92.61
N PRO A 242 62.26 -0.02 -91.83
CA PRO A 242 63.61 0.55 -91.71
C PRO A 242 64.51 -0.12 -90.66
N GLU A 243 63.94 -0.88 -89.74
CA GLU A 243 64.66 -1.44 -88.58
C GLU A 243 65.48 -2.70 -88.92
N ARG A 244 65.15 -3.42 -90.00
CA ARG A 244 65.85 -4.63 -90.45
C ARG A 244 66.04 -5.67 -89.32
N LEU A 245 65.06 -5.80 -88.43
CA LEU A 245 65.06 -6.80 -87.35
C LEU A 245 64.30 -8.08 -87.72
N ILE A 246 63.48 -8.03 -88.77
CA ILE A 246 62.62 -9.13 -89.22
C ILE A 246 63.08 -9.60 -90.59
N VAL A 247 63.24 -10.91 -90.75
CA VAL A 247 63.64 -11.56 -92.00
C VAL A 247 62.56 -12.54 -92.43
N LYS A 248 62.16 -12.49 -93.70
CA LYS A 248 61.17 -13.39 -94.29
C LYS A 248 61.73 -14.10 -95.51
N TYR A 249 61.46 -15.39 -95.60
CA TYR A 249 61.79 -16.20 -96.78
C TYR A 249 60.75 -15.98 -97.88
N THR A 250 61.20 -15.65 -99.11
CA THR A 250 60.33 -15.22 -100.22
C THR A 250 60.48 -16.05 -101.51
N CYS A 251 61.34 -17.06 -101.53
CA CYS A 251 61.51 -17.91 -102.72
C CYS A 251 60.27 -18.77 -103.05
N THR A 252 59.81 -18.68 -104.30
CA THR A 252 58.73 -19.51 -104.90
C THR A 252 59.27 -20.20 -106.16
N GLY A 253 59.32 -21.54 -106.19
CA GLY A 253 59.88 -22.31 -107.32
C GLY A 253 60.31 -23.74 -106.95
N LYS A 254 60.23 -24.68 -107.92
CA LYS A 254 60.43 -26.14 -107.73
C LYS A 254 61.88 -26.61 -107.48
N HIS A 255 62.90 -25.74 -107.55
CA HIS A 255 64.31 -26.07 -107.28
C HIS A 255 64.91 -25.37 -106.03
N ASN A 256 64.08 -24.98 -105.07
CA ASN A 256 64.49 -24.08 -103.97
C ASN A 256 64.90 -24.78 -102.66
N TRP A 257 65.64 -25.89 -102.73
CA TRP A 257 66.07 -26.67 -101.55
C TRP A 257 67.48 -26.29 -101.07
N GLY A 258 67.72 -24.98 -100.88
CA GLY A 258 69.02 -24.46 -100.44
C GLY A 258 68.93 -23.69 -99.12
N TYR A 259 69.92 -23.88 -98.25
CA TYR A 259 70.06 -23.08 -97.03
C TYR A 259 70.33 -21.60 -97.38
N ARG A 260 69.65 -20.69 -96.67
CA ARG A 260 69.79 -19.24 -96.82
C ARG A 260 70.10 -18.62 -95.48
N SER A 261 70.95 -17.60 -95.51
CA SER A 261 71.44 -16.93 -94.31
C SER A 261 71.54 -15.43 -94.49
N VAL A 262 71.44 -14.74 -93.37
CA VAL A 262 71.65 -13.30 -93.22
C VAL A 262 72.51 -13.09 -92.00
N ARG A 263 73.35 -12.05 -92.05
CA ARG A 263 74.26 -11.65 -90.96
C ARG A 263 73.83 -10.34 -90.32
N ALA A 264 74.22 -10.15 -89.07
CA ALA A 264 74.04 -8.88 -88.39
C ALA A 264 75.08 -7.85 -88.90
N VAL A 265 74.77 -6.55 -88.80
CA VAL A 265 75.62 -5.45 -89.30
C VAL A 265 76.92 -5.35 -88.52
N GLU A 266 76.84 -5.45 -87.20
CA GLU A 266 78.01 -5.37 -86.32
C GLU A 266 78.43 -6.78 -85.90
N PRO A 267 79.71 -7.14 -86.02
CA PRO A 267 80.21 -8.40 -85.48
C PRO A 267 80.31 -8.33 -83.95
N ILE A 268 80.16 -9.46 -83.29
CA ILE A 268 80.54 -9.59 -81.88
C ILE A 268 82.03 -9.24 -81.73
N SER A 269 82.35 -8.19 -80.94
CA SER A 269 83.72 -7.72 -80.78
C SER A 269 84.57 -8.80 -80.09
N LYS A 270 85.78 -9.05 -80.62
CA LYS A 270 86.72 -10.05 -80.06
C LYS A 270 87.62 -9.50 -78.95
N ARG A 271 87.62 -8.18 -78.73
CA ARG A 271 88.60 -7.50 -77.86
C ARG A 271 88.19 -7.42 -76.40
N ASP A 272 86.88 -7.41 -76.12
CA ASP A 272 86.36 -7.39 -74.75
C ASP A 272 85.55 -8.67 -74.54
N PHE A 273 86.08 -9.63 -73.77
CA PHE A 273 85.48 -10.95 -73.52
C PHE A 273 84.23 -10.87 -72.63
N GLY A 274 83.19 -10.19 -73.10
CA GLY A 274 81.87 -10.16 -72.49
C GLY A 274 81.02 -11.38 -72.86
N ILE A 275 79.93 -11.57 -72.11
CA ILE A 275 78.85 -12.51 -72.47
C ILE A 275 77.88 -11.75 -73.38
N PHE A 276 77.65 -12.27 -74.59
CA PHE A 276 76.69 -11.71 -75.53
C PHE A 276 75.40 -12.53 -75.47
N TYR A 277 74.26 -11.83 -75.34
CA TYR A 277 72.94 -12.44 -75.34
C TYR A 277 72.09 -11.80 -76.44
N TYR A 278 71.45 -12.63 -77.25
CA TYR A 278 70.48 -12.18 -78.23
C TYR A 278 69.29 -13.14 -78.27
N GLU A 279 68.12 -12.56 -78.52
CA GLU A 279 66.89 -13.32 -78.67
C GLU A 279 66.43 -13.26 -80.12
N VAL A 280 65.88 -14.37 -80.61
CA VAL A 280 65.23 -14.42 -81.92
C VAL A 280 63.88 -15.08 -81.74
N LYS A 281 62.84 -14.31 -82.02
CA LYS A 281 61.45 -14.77 -82.05
C LYS A 281 61.14 -15.38 -83.42
N ILE A 282 60.62 -16.59 -83.44
CA ILE A 282 60.22 -17.29 -84.66
C ILE A 282 58.71 -17.08 -84.84
N SER A 283 58.31 -16.42 -85.93
CA SER A 283 56.92 -16.01 -86.16
C SER A 283 56.13 -16.93 -87.13
N ALA A 284 56.75 -17.96 -87.71
CA ALA A 284 56.07 -18.90 -88.61
C ALA A 284 56.71 -20.31 -88.61
N LEU A 285 55.90 -21.36 -88.81
CA LEU A 285 56.31 -22.78 -88.81
C LEU A 285 57.05 -23.16 -90.11
N GLY A 286 58.35 -22.90 -90.13
CA GLY A 286 59.33 -23.49 -91.04
C GLY A 286 60.59 -23.81 -90.23
N GLY A 287 61.30 -24.88 -90.57
CA GLY A 287 62.54 -25.25 -89.89
C GLY A 287 63.47 -24.04 -89.85
N THR A 288 63.99 -23.73 -88.67
CA THR A 288 64.86 -22.58 -88.47
C THR A 288 66.06 -23.02 -87.64
N LYS A 289 67.27 -22.83 -88.14
CA LYS A 289 68.51 -23.12 -87.41
C LYS A 289 69.25 -21.82 -87.06
N LYS A 290 69.79 -21.74 -85.85
CA LYS A 290 70.60 -20.61 -85.35
C LYS A 290 72.03 -21.09 -85.14
N SER A 291 73.02 -20.35 -85.62
CA SER A 291 74.45 -20.66 -85.42
C SER A 291 75.32 -19.42 -85.50
N THR A 292 76.50 -19.46 -84.87
CA THR A 292 77.59 -18.49 -85.04
C THR A 292 78.52 -18.95 -86.17
N SER A 293 79.13 -18.03 -86.93
CA SER A 293 80.17 -18.36 -87.92
C SER A 293 81.30 -17.34 -87.94
N THR A 294 82.53 -17.81 -88.13
CA THR A 294 83.71 -17.00 -88.44
C THR A 294 83.82 -16.72 -89.94
N THR A 295 84.37 -15.56 -90.31
CA THR A 295 84.55 -15.10 -91.71
C THR A 295 85.70 -15.78 -92.45
N GLU A 296 86.04 -17.03 -92.10
CA GLU A 296 87.02 -17.82 -92.84
C GLU A 296 86.30 -18.73 -93.85
N ALA A 297 86.94 -18.87 -95.01
CA ALA A 297 86.40 -19.39 -96.26
C ALA A 297 86.10 -20.90 -96.25
N ASP A 298 85.21 -21.37 -95.38
CA ASP A 298 84.72 -22.75 -95.38
C ASP A 298 83.36 -22.87 -96.07
N SER A 299 83.37 -22.65 -97.39
CA SER A 299 82.23 -22.94 -98.25
C SER A 299 82.11 -24.43 -98.61
N ASN A 300 82.94 -25.33 -98.05
CA ASN A 300 83.08 -26.71 -98.55
C ASN A 300 83.15 -27.80 -97.47
N ARG A 301 82.43 -27.70 -96.35
CA ARG A 301 82.14 -28.88 -95.49
C ARG A 301 80.94 -28.67 -94.57
N MET A 302 79.75 -28.91 -95.09
CA MET A 302 78.59 -29.28 -94.27
C MET A 302 78.02 -30.58 -94.84
N GLN A 303 78.36 -31.71 -94.22
CA GLN A 303 77.67 -32.98 -94.49
C GLN A 303 76.25 -32.94 -93.90
N PRO A 304 75.23 -33.49 -94.60
CA PRO A 304 73.88 -33.57 -94.07
C PRO A 304 73.79 -34.66 -92.98
N PRO A 305 73.09 -34.44 -91.86
CA PRO A 305 72.77 -35.49 -90.91
C PRO A 305 71.80 -36.51 -91.54
N PRO A 306 71.91 -37.81 -91.21
CA PRO A 306 70.96 -38.80 -91.70
C PRO A 306 69.62 -38.61 -90.96
N HIS A 307 68.54 -38.68 -91.73
CA HIS A 307 67.13 -38.67 -91.30
C HIS A 307 66.52 -37.27 -91.03
N LEU A 308 66.18 -36.56 -92.11
CA LEU A 308 65.17 -35.50 -92.10
C LEU A 308 64.03 -35.91 -93.05
N ASN A 309 62.82 -35.95 -92.49
CA ASN A 309 61.58 -36.27 -93.20
C ASN A 309 61.34 -35.34 -94.39
N VAL A 310 60.87 -35.93 -95.49
CA VAL A 310 60.46 -35.23 -96.72
C VAL A 310 59.33 -34.26 -96.39
N GLY A 311 59.63 -32.96 -96.33
CA GLY A 311 58.63 -31.90 -96.15
C GLY A 311 59.08 -30.64 -95.40
N GLN A 312 60.27 -30.61 -94.77
CA GLN A 312 60.70 -29.47 -93.97
C GLN A 312 61.62 -28.50 -94.73
N ARG A 313 61.19 -27.24 -94.86
CA ARG A 313 62.00 -26.11 -95.35
C ARG A 313 62.80 -25.55 -94.19
N VAL A 314 64.13 -25.48 -94.29
CA VAL A 314 65.01 -24.99 -93.20
C VAL A 314 65.74 -23.71 -93.59
N CYS A 315 65.45 -22.58 -92.94
CA CYS A 315 66.21 -21.32 -93.05
C CYS A 315 67.28 -21.25 -91.95
N HIS A 316 68.48 -20.73 -92.25
CA HIS A 316 69.59 -20.64 -91.29
C HIS A 316 69.89 -19.18 -90.98
N PHE A 317 69.64 -18.70 -89.77
CA PHE A 317 70.01 -17.34 -89.36
C PHE A 317 71.39 -17.37 -88.70
N LEU A 318 72.29 -16.52 -89.19
CA LEU A 318 73.68 -16.48 -88.75
C LEU A 318 73.98 -15.13 -88.11
N ALA A 319 74.16 -15.10 -86.79
CA ALA A 319 74.69 -13.91 -86.12
C ALA A 319 76.23 -14.06 -86.04
N ILE A 320 76.98 -13.00 -86.37
CA ILE A 320 78.43 -12.92 -86.17
C ILE A 320 78.71 -12.19 -84.88
#